data_AF-A0A382P1D0-F1
#
_entry.id   AF-A0A382P1D0-F1
#
_cell.length_a   1.000
_cell.length_b   1.000
_cell.length_c   1.000
_cell.angle_alpha   90.00
_cell.angle_beta   90.00
_cell.angle_gamma   90.00
#
_symmetry.space_group_name_H-M   'P 1'
#
loop_
_entity.id
_entity.type
_entity.pdbx_description
1 polymer ?
#
loop_
_entity_poly.entity_id
_entity_poly.type
_entity_poly.pdbx_seq_one_letter_code
_entity_poly.pdbx_strand_id
1 'polypeptide(L)'
;MEVAMSRRQKVFAIAVVLPLILTPFTAFGQSINDSGSRTSWGHPNLQGIWTSSTYTPLERPDNLGDQAFLSEEELASLNELLTEEGVDPLRARNVLAADSKEERIERTQQSQENIHYDNSVWLREEQPRQLTTTRTSLIVDPPDGRIPELLAAAREREAMRQQESRWLVYNISSPSFASHQTRTLQERCLVWRHEGPPMLPASYNDLIQIFQTEDHVVIMQEMRANKARIVPLDGRP
;
A
#
# COMPACT_ATOMS: atom_id res chain seq x y z
N MET A 1 -4.20 -49.18 33.12
CA MET A 1 -2.79 -49.63 33.15
C MET A 1 -1.95 -48.42 33.54
N GLU A 2 -1.83 -48.15 34.85
CA GLU A 2 -1.08 -47.01 35.38
C GLU A 2 0.41 -47.33 35.36
N VAL A 3 1.18 -46.61 34.55
CA VAL A 3 2.64 -46.71 34.56
C VAL A 3 3.15 -45.84 35.70
N ALA A 4 3.53 -46.47 36.81
CA ALA A 4 4.13 -45.78 37.95
C ALA A 4 5.54 -45.26 37.56
N MET A 5 5.66 -43.94 37.36
CA MET A 5 6.95 -43.29 37.12
C MET A 5 7.90 -43.45 38.32
N SER A 6 9.14 -43.85 38.04
CA SER A 6 10.17 -44.04 39.07
C SER A 6 10.62 -42.70 39.67
N ARG A 7 11.12 -42.73 40.91
CA ARG A 7 11.59 -41.53 41.63
C ARG A 7 12.65 -40.74 40.84
N ARG A 8 13.44 -41.40 39.99
CA ARG A 8 14.43 -40.75 39.11
C ARG A 8 13.77 -40.03 37.92
N GLN A 9 12.68 -40.57 37.37
CA GLN A 9 11.91 -39.92 36.30
C GLN A 9 11.16 -38.70 36.80
N LYS A 10 10.64 -38.73 38.03
CA LYS A 10 10.02 -37.56 38.68
C LYS A 10 11.04 -36.44 38.95
N VAL A 11 12.25 -36.79 39.41
CA VAL A 11 13.32 -35.81 39.63
C VAL A 11 13.81 -35.20 38.31
N PHE A 12 13.93 -36.00 37.24
CA PHE A 12 14.31 -35.49 35.91
C PHE A 12 13.23 -34.59 35.30
N ALA A 13 11.95 -34.96 35.44
CA ALA A 13 10.83 -34.11 35.02
C ALA A 13 10.81 -32.76 35.78
N ILE A 14 11.04 -32.78 37.09
CA ILE A 14 11.12 -31.55 37.89
C ILE A 14 12.35 -30.71 37.49
N ALA A 15 13.52 -31.33 37.26
CA ALA A 15 14.74 -30.62 36.90
C ALA A 15 14.73 -30.00 35.48
N VAL A 16 13.91 -30.51 34.56
CA VAL A 16 13.75 -29.94 33.20
C VAL A 16 12.57 -28.96 33.13
N VAL A 17 11.52 -29.16 33.95
CA VAL A 17 10.32 -28.31 33.93
C VAL A 17 10.50 -27.05 34.80
N LEU A 18 11.21 -27.10 35.92
CA LEU A 18 11.41 -25.92 36.78
C LEU A 18 12.21 -24.77 36.13
N PRO A 19 13.30 -25.00 35.37
CA PRO A 19 14.01 -23.93 34.69
C PRO A 19 13.25 -23.34 33.50
N LEU A 20 12.26 -24.07 32.95
CA LEU A 20 11.40 -23.57 31.88
C LEU A 20 10.30 -22.62 32.39
N ILE A 21 9.94 -22.70 33.68
CA ILE A 21 8.92 -21.86 34.32
C ILE A 21 9.55 -20.60 34.96
N LEU A 22 10.87 -20.59 35.17
CA LEU A 22 11.61 -19.53 35.86
C LEU A 22 12.44 -18.63 34.95
N THR A 23 12.28 -18.70 33.63
CA THR A 23 12.75 -17.61 32.77
C THR A 23 11.86 -16.39 33.02
N PRO A 24 12.42 -15.27 33.52
CA PRO A 24 11.65 -14.05 33.56
C PRO A 24 11.35 -13.68 32.11
N PHE A 25 10.07 -13.73 31.75
CA PHE A 25 9.54 -13.03 30.59
C PHE A 25 9.83 -11.54 30.79
N THR A 26 11.05 -11.10 30.49
CA THR A 26 11.33 -9.70 30.21
C THR A 26 10.76 -9.42 28.82
N ALA A 27 9.42 -9.44 28.73
CA ALA A 27 8.69 -8.81 27.64
C ALA A 27 8.78 -7.29 27.85
N PHE A 28 9.96 -6.74 27.58
CA PHE A 28 10.10 -5.30 27.40
C PHE A 28 9.40 -4.93 26.08
N GLY A 29 8.18 -4.40 26.21
CA GLY A 29 7.68 -3.29 25.41
C GLY A 29 7.81 -3.36 23.88
N GLN A 30 7.20 -4.36 23.26
CA GLN A 30 6.72 -4.22 21.88
C GLN A 30 5.20 -3.98 21.88
N SER A 31 4.76 -2.92 22.56
CA SER A 31 3.46 -2.34 22.22
C SER A 31 3.67 -1.48 20.98
N ILE A 32 3.00 -1.84 19.90
CA ILE A 32 2.81 -0.97 18.74
C ILE A 32 2.15 0.32 19.24
N ASN A 33 2.89 1.43 19.15
CA ASN A 33 2.45 2.83 19.19
C ASN A 33 1.27 3.19 20.11
N ASP A 34 1.56 3.60 21.35
CA ASP A 34 0.84 4.73 21.95
C ASP A 34 1.76 5.95 21.89
N SER A 35 2.00 6.44 20.67
CA SER A 35 2.51 7.80 20.48
C SER A 35 1.40 8.72 20.97
N GLY A 36 1.39 9.02 22.26
CA GLY A 36 0.32 9.78 22.92
C GLY A 36 -0.11 10.98 22.08
N SER A 37 -1.40 11.33 22.13
CA SER A 37 -2.06 12.27 21.20
C SER A 37 -1.32 13.59 20.92
N ARG A 38 -0.41 13.99 21.81
CA ARG A 38 0.45 15.15 21.67
C ARG A 38 1.92 14.83 21.93
N THR A 39 2.80 15.58 21.28
CA THR A 39 4.24 15.61 21.57
C THR A 39 4.52 16.28 22.92
N SER A 40 5.75 16.18 23.42
CA SER A 40 6.16 16.86 24.66
C SER A 40 6.09 18.39 24.58
N TRP A 41 6.06 18.96 23.37
CA TRP A 41 5.87 20.38 23.08
C TRP A 41 4.43 20.75 22.70
N GLY A 42 3.47 19.82 22.82
CA GLY A 42 2.03 20.09 22.72
C GLY A 42 1.42 20.05 21.31
N HIS A 43 2.19 19.73 20.27
CA HIS A 43 1.65 19.52 18.91
C HIS A 43 0.96 18.15 18.78
N PRO A 44 0.02 17.96 17.84
CA PRO A 44 -0.48 16.63 17.50
C PRO A 44 0.66 15.68 17.13
N ASN A 45 0.66 14.50 17.72
CA ASN A 45 1.69 13.50 17.49
C ASN A 45 1.35 12.67 16.25
N LEU A 46 2.08 12.94 15.16
CA LEU A 46 2.01 12.21 13.89
C LEU A 46 3.18 11.24 13.73
N GLN A 47 4.08 11.14 14.72
CA GLN A 47 5.26 10.29 14.59
C GLN A 47 4.87 8.82 14.50
N GLY A 48 5.58 8.10 13.64
CA GLY A 48 5.39 6.66 13.47
C GLY A 48 5.59 6.20 12.04
N ILE A 49 5.27 4.93 11.83
CA ILE A 49 5.16 4.32 10.51
C ILE A 49 3.68 4.28 10.16
N TRP A 50 3.35 4.91 9.05
CA TRP A 50 2.03 4.98 8.44
C TRP A 50 2.07 4.20 7.13
N THR A 51 0.91 3.91 6.57
CA THR A 51 0.80 3.27 5.26
C THR A 51 -0.30 3.94 4.46
N SER A 52 -0.13 3.98 3.13
CA SER A 52 -1.21 4.29 2.20
C SER A 52 -1.96 3.05 1.71
N SER A 53 -1.84 1.93 2.44
CA SER A 53 -2.30 0.61 2.01
C SER A 53 -3.82 0.53 1.89
N THR A 54 -4.30 0.77 0.67
CA THR A 54 -5.69 0.58 0.31
C THR A 54 -5.85 0.25 -1.17
N TYR A 55 -6.96 -0.42 -1.51
CA TYR A 55 -7.42 -0.60 -2.89
C TYR A 55 -8.43 0.46 -3.34
N THR A 56 -8.75 1.46 -2.51
CA THR A 56 -9.60 2.58 -2.94
C THR A 56 -8.92 3.33 -4.10
N PRO A 57 -9.53 3.38 -5.30
CA PRO A 57 -8.90 3.97 -6.47
C PRO A 57 -8.87 5.50 -6.36
N LEU A 58 -7.95 6.14 -7.09
CA LEU A 58 -7.91 7.61 -7.15
C LEU A 58 -9.23 8.16 -7.69
N GLU A 59 -9.65 7.65 -8.85
CA GLU A 59 -10.88 8.03 -9.55
C GLU A 59 -11.94 6.94 -9.42
N ARG A 60 -13.21 7.33 -9.33
CA ARG A 60 -14.33 6.40 -9.26
C ARG A 60 -14.52 5.69 -10.61
N PRO A 61 -14.59 4.34 -10.65
CA PRO A 61 -14.91 3.58 -11.86
C PRO A 61 -16.24 3.98 -12.53
N ASP A 62 -16.33 3.82 -13.87
CA ASP A 62 -17.49 4.20 -14.70
C ASP A 62 -18.78 3.49 -14.30
N ASN A 63 -18.68 2.22 -13.96
CA ASN A 63 -19.81 1.39 -13.56
C ASN A 63 -20.45 1.82 -12.23
N LEU A 64 -19.74 2.58 -11.40
CA LEU A 64 -20.26 3.07 -10.11
C LEU A 64 -20.93 4.45 -10.20
N GLY A 65 -20.81 5.17 -11.32
CA GLY A 65 -21.47 6.47 -11.53
C GLY A 65 -21.31 7.43 -10.34
N ASP A 66 -22.43 7.84 -9.72
CA ASP A 66 -22.44 8.76 -8.57
C ASP A 66 -22.39 8.04 -7.20
N GLN A 67 -22.18 6.73 -7.16
CA GLN A 67 -22.11 5.95 -5.92
C GLN A 67 -20.82 6.28 -5.16
N ALA A 68 -20.88 7.29 -4.28
CA ALA A 68 -19.73 7.72 -3.47
C ALA A 68 -19.34 6.72 -2.38
N PHE A 69 -20.28 5.91 -1.92
CA PHE A 69 -20.10 4.96 -0.82
C PHE A 69 -20.66 3.58 -1.16
N LEU A 70 -19.92 2.56 -0.78
CA LEU A 70 -20.39 1.19 -0.65
C LEU A 70 -21.20 1.05 0.64
N SER A 71 -22.10 0.08 0.67
CA SER A 71 -22.63 -0.45 1.92
C SER A 71 -21.53 -1.18 2.71
N GLU A 72 -21.72 -1.31 4.02
CA GLU A 72 -20.81 -2.08 4.87
C GLU A 72 -20.75 -3.57 4.46
N GLU A 73 -21.86 -4.11 3.94
CA GLU A 73 -21.93 -5.49 3.45
C GLU A 73 -21.10 -5.67 2.17
N GLU A 74 -21.20 -4.74 1.22
CA GLU A 74 -20.37 -4.74 0.01
C GLU A 74 -18.89 -4.59 0.35
N LEU A 75 -18.56 -3.68 1.27
CA LEU A 75 -17.19 -3.48 1.75
C LEU A 75 -16.62 -4.77 2.37
N ALA A 76 -17.39 -5.41 3.26
CA ALA A 76 -17.00 -6.65 3.91
C ALA A 76 -16.80 -7.79 2.89
N SER A 77 -17.72 -7.96 1.95
CA SER A 77 -17.61 -8.99 0.90
C SER A 77 -16.42 -8.76 -0.04
N LEU A 78 -16.14 -7.51 -0.38
CA LEU A 78 -14.95 -7.16 -1.17
C LEU A 78 -13.67 -7.42 -0.39
N ASN A 79 -13.62 -7.06 0.89
CA ASN A 79 -12.44 -7.30 1.72
C ASN A 79 -12.19 -8.79 1.97
N GLU A 80 -13.23 -9.61 2.11
CA GLU A 80 -13.08 -11.07 2.11
C GLU A 80 -12.34 -11.52 0.86
N LEU A 81 -12.84 -11.16 -0.33
CA LEU A 81 -12.21 -11.49 -1.61
C LEU A 81 -10.78 -10.94 -1.76
N LEU A 82 -10.52 -9.70 -1.31
CA LEU A 82 -9.23 -9.02 -1.50
C LEU A 82 -8.13 -9.55 -0.59
N THR A 83 -8.51 -10.22 0.50
CA THR A 83 -7.57 -10.78 1.49
C THR A 83 -7.39 -12.30 1.37
N GLU A 84 -8.07 -12.93 0.41
CA GLU A 84 -7.88 -14.34 0.06
C GLU A 84 -6.45 -14.64 -0.44
N GLU A 85 -6.03 -15.90 -0.30
CA GLU A 85 -4.77 -16.38 -0.85
C GLU A 85 -4.82 -16.42 -2.39
N GLY A 86 -3.71 -16.04 -3.05
CA GLY A 86 -3.62 -16.01 -4.51
C GLY A 86 -4.08 -14.70 -5.16
N VAL A 87 -4.58 -13.74 -4.38
CA VAL A 87 -4.84 -12.37 -4.86
C VAL A 87 -3.52 -11.70 -5.24
N ASP A 88 -3.42 -11.18 -6.46
CA ASP A 88 -2.30 -10.37 -6.95
C ASP A 88 -2.52 -8.90 -6.58
N PRO A 89 -1.69 -8.30 -5.69
CA PRO A 89 -1.86 -6.91 -5.28
C PRO A 89 -1.72 -5.87 -6.40
N LEU A 90 -1.01 -6.20 -7.49
CA LEU A 90 -0.88 -5.31 -8.65
C LEU A 90 -2.17 -5.25 -9.47
N ARG A 91 -2.96 -6.32 -9.48
CA ARG A 91 -4.19 -6.43 -10.27
C ARG A 91 -5.43 -6.03 -9.47
N ALA A 92 -5.44 -6.36 -8.17
CA ALA A 92 -6.55 -6.08 -7.26
C ALA A 92 -6.94 -4.59 -7.12
N ARG A 93 -6.04 -3.66 -7.49
CA ARG A 93 -6.32 -2.21 -7.56
C ARG A 93 -7.51 -1.82 -8.43
N ASN A 94 -7.93 -2.68 -9.35
CA ASN A 94 -9.05 -2.43 -10.26
C ASN A 94 -10.34 -3.18 -9.86
N VAL A 95 -10.42 -3.74 -8.65
CA VAL A 95 -11.54 -4.58 -8.20
C VAL A 95 -12.90 -3.88 -8.29
N LEU A 96 -12.95 -2.57 -8.05
CA LEU A 96 -14.18 -1.78 -8.09
C LEU A 96 -14.69 -1.53 -9.52
N ALA A 97 -13.84 -1.69 -10.53
CA ALA A 97 -14.22 -1.52 -11.94
C ALA A 97 -14.84 -2.79 -12.55
N ALA A 98 -15.10 -3.81 -11.74
CA ALA A 98 -15.72 -5.06 -12.15
C ALA A 98 -17.22 -5.07 -11.86
N ASP A 99 -18.01 -5.57 -12.80
CA ASP A 99 -19.47 -5.59 -12.75
C ASP A 99 -20.03 -6.87 -12.10
N SER A 100 -19.23 -7.94 -12.04
CA SER A 100 -19.63 -9.21 -11.43
C SER A 100 -18.58 -9.77 -10.47
N LYS A 101 -18.99 -10.77 -9.66
CA LYS A 101 -18.07 -11.49 -8.77
C LYS A 101 -17.04 -12.27 -9.57
N GLU A 102 -17.44 -12.89 -10.66
CA GLU A 102 -16.57 -13.68 -11.54
C GLU A 102 -15.49 -12.79 -12.16
N GLU A 103 -15.87 -11.60 -12.63
CA GLU A 103 -14.94 -10.62 -13.18
C GLU A 103 -13.97 -10.11 -12.10
N ARG A 104 -14.43 -9.92 -10.85
CA ARG A 104 -13.52 -9.57 -9.74
C ARG A 104 -12.45 -10.63 -9.53
N ILE A 105 -12.83 -11.90 -9.50
CA ILE A 105 -11.90 -13.02 -9.33
C ILE A 105 -10.87 -13.05 -10.47
N GLU A 106 -11.32 -12.92 -11.73
CA GLU A 106 -10.44 -12.88 -12.89
C GLU A 106 -9.48 -11.67 -12.86
N ARG A 107 -9.97 -10.53 -12.38
CA ARG A 107 -9.17 -9.30 -12.25
C ARG A 107 -8.21 -9.35 -11.07
N THR A 108 -8.53 -10.03 -9.96
CA THR A 108 -7.63 -10.08 -8.80
C THR A 108 -6.58 -11.17 -8.91
N GLN A 109 -6.83 -12.24 -9.64
CA GLN A 109 -5.90 -13.35 -9.76
C GLN A 109 -5.03 -13.22 -11.01
N GLN A 110 -3.78 -13.67 -10.89
CA GLN A 110 -2.86 -13.79 -12.01
C GLN A 110 -3.10 -15.12 -12.73
N SER A 111 -3.11 -15.09 -14.06
CA SER A 111 -3.13 -16.34 -14.85
C SER A 111 -1.92 -17.19 -14.49
N GLN A 112 -2.15 -18.50 -14.33
CA GLN A 112 -1.09 -19.45 -14.04
C GLN A 112 -0.28 -19.86 -15.29
N GLU A 113 -0.67 -19.35 -16.46
CA GLU A 113 0.05 -19.58 -17.71
C GLU A 113 1.18 -18.55 -17.90
N ASN A 114 2.42 -19.01 -18.07
CA ASN A 114 3.61 -18.17 -18.31
C ASN A 114 3.91 -17.12 -17.22
N ILE A 115 3.77 -17.49 -15.95
CA ILE A 115 4.17 -16.64 -14.82
C ILE A 115 5.69 -16.41 -14.83
N HIS A 116 6.12 -15.14 -14.96
CA HIS A 116 7.51 -14.75 -14.72
C HIS A 116 7.79 -14.48 -13.23
N TYR A 117 6.86 -13.81 -12.56
CA TYR A 117 6.81 -13.60 -11.11
C TYR A 117 5.39 -13.84 -10.62
N ASP A 118 5.23 -14.65 -9.56
CA ASP A 118 3.97 -14.81 -8.85
C ASP A 118 3.86 -13.67 -7.82
N ASN A 119 3.06 -12.65 -8.15
CA ASN A 119 2.92 -11.47 -7.30
C ASN A 119 2.11 -11.75 -6.04
N SER A 120 1.25 -12.77 -6.05
CA SER A 120 0.48 -13.16 -4.86
C SER A 120 1.38 -13.70 -3.74
N VAL A 121 2.56 -14.23 -4.12
CA VAL A 121 3.60 -14.68 -3.20
C VAL A 121 4.64 -13.57 -2.97
N TRP A 122 5.14 -12.95 -4.05
CA TRP A 122 6.22 -11.95 -3.97
C TRP A 122 5.82 -10.68 -3.23
N LEU A 123 4.57 -10.23 -3.38
CA LEU A 123 4.04 -9.02 -2.74
C LEU A 123 3.14 -9.35 -1.55
N ARG A 124 3.23 -10.57 -1.00
CA ARG A 124 2.42 -10.96 0.15
C ARG A 124 2.87 -10.19 1.39
N GLU A 125 1.94 -9.48 2.00
CA GLU A 125 2.11 -8.82 3.29
C GLU A 125 1.53 -9.69 4.42
N GLU A 126 2.02 -9.51 5.65
CA GLU A 126 1.46 -10.19 6.84
C GLU A 126 -0.01 -9.79 7.08
N GLN A 127 -0.33 -8.53 6.79
CA GLN A 127 -1.69 -8.00 6.79
C GLN A 127 -2.08 -7.74 5.33
N PRO A 128 -2.89 -8.61 4.71
CA PRO A 128 -3.29 -8.43 3.33
C PRO A 128 -4.00 -7.09 3.12
N ARG A 129 -3.67 -6.41 2.03
CA ARG A 129 -4.28 -5.13 1.67
C ARG A 129 -5.77 -5.30 1.43
N GLN A 130 -6.54 -4.27 1.78
CA GLN A 130 -7.99 -4.24 1.67
C GLN A 130 -8.50 -2.82 1.36
N LEU A 131 -9.82 -2.67 1.19
CA LEU A 131 -10.46 -1.35 1.23
C LEU A 131 -10.53 -0.89 2.69
N THR A 132 -10.06 0.33 2.96
CA THR A 132 -9.98 0.88 4.33
C THR A 132 -11.19 1.73 4.71
N THR A 133 -12.00 2.10 3.73
CA THR A 133 -13.22 2.90 3.91
C THR A 133 -14.28 2.43 2.92
N THR A 134 -15.54 2.81 3.15
CA THR A 134 -16.63 2.59 2.19
C THR A 134 -16.55 3.46 0.94
N ARG A 135 -15.57 4.37 0.82
CA ARG A 135 -15.46 5.25 -0.34
C ARG A 135 -15.06 4.47 -1.59
N THR A 136 -15.70 4.81 -2.71
CA THR A 136 -15.42 4.24 -4.03
C THR A 136 -14.31 4.99 -4.79
N SER A 137 -13.77 6.06 -4.22
CA SER A 137 -12.72 6.92 -4.81
C SER A 137 -12.00 7.75 -3.73
N LEU A 138 -10.74 8.12 -3.98
CA LEU A 138 -9.99 9.08 -3.15
C LEU A 138 -10.38 10.53 -3.45
N ILE A 139 -10.74 10.84 -4.71
CA ILE A 139 -11.28 12.14 -5.07
C ILE A 139 -12.68 12.27 -4.47
N VAL A 140 -12.89 13.34 -3.71
CA VAL A 140 -14.16 13.66 -3.05
C VAL A 140 -14.90 14.79 -3.74
N ASP A 141 -14.14 15.73 -4.30
CA ASP A 141 -14.63 16.87 -5.05
C ASP A 141 -13.83 16.93 -6.37
N PRO A 142 -14.47 16.85 -7.53
CA PRO A 142 -15.92 16.81 -7.78
C PRO A 142 -16.66 15.58 -7.21
N PRO A 143 -18.00 15.66 -6.96
CA PRO A 143 -18.78 14.58 -6.35
C PRO A 143 -18.79 13.25 -7.12
N ASP A 144 -18.59 13.30 -8.44
CA ASP A 144 -18.41 12.13 -9.31
C ASP A 144 -17.11 11.36 -9.02
N GLY A 145 -16.24 11.89 -8.17
CA GLY A 145 -15.01 11.26 -7.71
C GLY A 145 -13.98 11.11 -8.81
N ARG A 146 -13.97 12.01 -9.81
CA ARG A 146 -13.10 11.93 -10.98
C ARG A 146 -12.25 13.17 -11.15
N ILE A 147 -11.15 13.03 -11.88
CA ILE A 147 -10.37 14.19 -12.30
C ILE A 147 -11.24 14.97 -13.31
N PRO A 148 -11.47 16.28 -13.12
CA PRO A 148 -12.23 17.09 -14.06
C PRO A 148 -11.65 17.03 -15.47
N GLU A 149 -12.51 17.21 -16.47
CA GLU A 149 -12.06 17.22 -17.86
C GLU A 149 -10.91 18.20 -18.10
N LEU A 150 -9.87 17.70 -18.77
CA LEU A 150 -8.76 18.54 -19.19
C LEU A 150 -9.24 19.61 -20.17
N LEU A 151 -8.75 20.84 -19.96
CA LEU A 151 -8.83 21.94 -20.93
C LEU A 151 -8.32 21.48 -22.29
N ALA A 152 -8.87 22.01 -23.39
CA ALA A 152 -8.49 21.61 -24.75
C ALA A 152 -6.97 21.64 -25.00
N ALA A 153 -6.29 22.71 -24.56
CA ALA A 153 -4.83 22.82 -24.66
C ALA A 153 -4.07 21.78 -23.82
N ALA A 154 -4.62 21.36 -22.67
CA ALA A 154 -4.04 20.29 -21.86
C ALA A 154 -4.26 18.92 -22.51
N ARG A 155 -5.43 18.69 -23.13
CA ARG A 155 -5.73 17.48 -23.90
C ARG A 155 -4.80 17.32 -25.09
N GLU A 156 -4.48 18.40 -25.81
CA GLU A 156 -3.50 18.40 -26.90
C GLU A 156 -2.09 18.02 -26.39
N ARG A 157 -1.63 18.64 -25.30
CA ARG A 157 -0.33 18.27 -24.69
C ARG A 157 -0.28 16.83 -24.21
N GLU A 158 -1.38 16.31 -23.67
CA GLU A 158 -1.48 14.91 -23.26
C GLU A 158 -1.41 13.97 -24.47
N ALA A 159 -2.17 14.26 -25.52
CA ALA A 159 -2.18 13.48 -26.76
C ALA A 159 -0.79 13.43 -27.41
N MET A 160 -0.07 14.57 -27.44
CA MET A 160 1.32 14.63 -27.89
C MET A 160 2.22 13.74 -27.03
N ARG A 161 2.12 13.83 -25.70
CA ARG A 161 2.93 13.00 -24.78
C ARG A 161 2.64 11.51 -24.98
N GLN A 162 1.37 11.15 -25.12
CA GLN A 162 0.94 9.77 -25.38
C GLN A 162 1.52 9.26 -26.71
N GLN A 163 1.43 10.06 -27.78
CA GLN A 163 2.01 9.76 -29.09
C GLN A 163 3.52 9.51 -29.01
N GLU A 164 4.26 10.39 -28.36
CA GLU A 164 5.70 10.27 -28.14
C GLU A 164 6.07 9.09 -27.23
N SER A 165 5.15 8.66 -26.35
CA SER A 165 5.37 7.55 -25.42
C SER A 165 4.91 6.19 -25.93
N ARG A 166 4.26 6.11 -27.10
CA ARG A 166 3.70 4.85 -27.66
C ARG A 166 4.71 3.72 -27.73
N TRP A 167 5.99 4.05 -27.90
CA TRP A 167 7.04 3.03 -27.95
C TRP A 167 7.18 2.20 -26.68
N LEU A 168 6.79 2.75 -25.52
CA LEU A 168 6.80 2.04 -24.23
C LEU A 168 5.82 0.87 -24.19
N VAL A 169 4.74 0.95 -24.98
CA VAL A 169 3.64 -0.03 -24.94
C VAL A 169 3.73 -1.01 -26.11
N TYR A 170 4.20 -0.56 -27.29
CA TYR A 170 4.09 -1.32 -28.53
C TYR A 170 5.39 -1.95 -29.03
N ASN A 171 6.48 -1.95 -28.24
CA ASN A 171 7.78 -2.54 -28.60
C ASN A 171 8.25 -2.15 -30.03
N ILE A 172 7.97 -0.90 -30.41
CA ILE A 172 8.37 -0.33 -31.69
C ILE A 172 9.80 0.20 -31.58
N SER A 173 10.56 0.11 -32.67
CA SER A 173 11.92 0.63 -32.74
C SER A 173 11.90 2.13 -32.42
N SER A 174 12.51 2.50 -31.30
CA SER A 174 12.50 3.86 -30.79
C SER A 174 13.90 4.27 -30.33
N PRO A 175 14.32 5.54 -30.50
CA PRO A 175 15.57 6.07 -29.96
C PRO A 175 15.63 6.07 -28.42
N SER A 176 14.62 5.53 -27.74
CA SER A 176 14.55 5.42 -26.28
C SER A 176 15.64 4.60 -25.63
N PHE A 177 16.19 3.63 -26.36
CA PHE A 177 17.35 2.87 -25.93
C PHE A 177 18.68 3.56 -26.30
N ALA A 178 18.64 4.62 -27.12
CA ALA A 178 19.83 5.29 -27.62
C ALA A 178 20.48 6.21 -26.57
N SER A 179 19.77 6.63 -25.53
CA SER A 179 20.31 7.48 -24.47
C SER A 179 19.58 7.31 -23.14
N HIS A 180 20.27 7.58 -22.03
CA HIS A 180 19.64 7.67 -20.72
C HIS A 180 18.63 8.83 -20.63
N GLN A 181 18.70 9.84 -21.51
CA GLN A 181 17.78 10.99 -21.50
C GLN A 181 16.43 10.66 -22.12
N THR A 182 16.36 9.64 -22.98
CA THR A 182 15.15 9.20 -23.68
C THR A 182 14.43 8.06 -22.95
N ARG A 183 14.98 7.63 -21.79
CA ARG A 183 14.34 6.69 -20.85
C ARG A 183 13.30 7.37 -19.97
N THR A 184 12.34 6.58 -19.50
CA THR A 184 11.30 7.07 -18.58
C THR A 184 11.90 7.55 -17.26
N LEU A 185 11.15 8.37 -16.51
CA LEU A 185 11.57 8.81 -15.19
C LEU A 185 11.74 7.63 -14.21
N GLN A 186 10.94 6.56 -14.38
CA GLN A 186 11.02 5.34 -13.59
C GLN A 186 12.28 4.54 -13.90
N GLU A 187 12.61 4.30 -15.17
CA GLU A 187 13.84 3.58 -15.58
C GLU A 187 15.11 4.34 -15.18
N ARG A 188 15.02 5.67 -15.05
CA ARG A 188 16.12 6.52 -14.58
C ARG A 188 16.18 6.64 -13.05
N CYS A 189 15.30 5.96 -12.33
CA CYS A 189 15.16 6.03 -10.87
C CYS A 189 15.01 7.46 -10.35
N LEU A 190 14.32 8.33 -11.10
CA LEU A 190 14.12 9.75 -10.72
C LEU A 190 12.81 9.95 -9.95
N VAL A 191 11.73 9.31 -10.39
CA VAL A 191 10.45 9.38 -9.69
C VAL A 191 9.58 8.18 -10.03
N TRP A 192 8.95 7.62 -9.01
CA TRP A 192 7.90 6.62 -9.14
C TRP A 192 6.52 7.28 -9.05
N ARG A 193 5.51 6.64 -9.64
CA ARG A 193 4.17 7.24 -9.80
C ARG A 193 3.47 7.57 -8.47
N HIS A 194 3.87 6.92 -7.37
CA HIS A 194 3.25 7.07 -6.05
C HIS A 194 4.02 7.99 -5.10
N GLU A 195 5.26 8.37 -5.42
CA GLU A 195 6.15 9.09 -4.49
C GLU A 195 6.02 10.61 -4.51
N GLY A 196 5.67 11.19 -5.66
CA GLY A 196 5.58 12.65 -5.80
C GLY A 196 4.28 13.18 -5.20
N PRO A 197 4.13 14.50 -4.96
CA PRO A 197 2.81 15.07 -4.70
C PRO A 197 1.92 14.98 -5.96
N PRO A 198 0.65 14.51 -5.86
CA PRO A 198 0.06 13.87 -4.68
C PRO A 198 0.62 12.45 -4.47
N MET A 199 0.96 12.10 -3.22
CA MET A 199 1.38 10.73 -2.90
C MET A 199 0.15 9.83 -3.05
N LEU A 200 0.24 8.79 -3.86
CA LEU A 200 -0.87 7.91 -4.20
C LEU A 200 -0.67 6.52 -3.60
N PRO A 201 -1.74 5.80 -3.21
CA PRO A 201 -1.62 4.41 -2.80
C PRO A 201 -0.92 3.56 -3.87
N ALA A 202 0.25 3.02 -3.52
CA ALA A 202 0.96 2.04 -4.33
C ALA A 202 0.53 0.62 -3.92
N SER A 203 0.61 -0.35 -4.83
CA SER A 203 0.32 -1.75 -4.49
C SER A 203 1.38 -2.39 -3.56
N TYR A 204 2.56 -1.78 -3.43
CA TYR A 204 3.68 -2.20 -2.59
C TYR A 204 4.66 -1.01 -2.42
N ASN A 205 5.56 -1.10 -1.44
CA ASN A 205 6.48 -0.01 -1.04
C ASN A 205 5.77 1.27 -0.60
N ASP A 206 4.74 1.13 0.22
CA ASP A 206 3.80 2.20 0.52
C ASP A 206 3.81 2.63 1.99
N LEU A 207 4.87 2.26 2.72
CA LEU A 207 5.12 2.76 4.06
C LEU A 207 5.63 4.21 4.03
N ILE A 208 5.18 4.98 5.02
CA ILE A 208 5.56 6.37 5.23
C ILE A 208 6.01 6.50 6.68
N GLN A 209 7.27 6.85 6.89
CA GLN A 209 7.76 7.19 8.22
C GLN A 209 7.69 8.70 8.43
N ILE A 210 7.03 9.11 9.51
CA ILE A 210 6.92 10.50 9.92
C ILE A 210 7.78 10.75 11.17
N PHE A 211 8.66 11.75 11.09
CA PHE A 211 9.39 12.29 12.23
C PHE A 211 8.91 13.72 12.50
N GLN A 212 8.90 14.12 13.77
CA GLN A 212 8.50 15.47 14.16
C GLN A 212 9.53 16.09 15.10
N THR A 213 9.81 17.37 14.89
CA THR A 213 10.47 18.26 15.85
C THR A 213 9.46 19.33 16.29
N GLU A 214 9.90 20.26 17.14
CA GLU A 214 9.09 21.43 17.51
C GLU A 214 8.70 22.28 16.29
N ASP A 215 9.55 22.29 15.26
CA ASP A 215 9.49 23.23 14.14
C ASP A 215 9.38 22.57 12.75
N HIS A 216 9.49 21.25 12.62
CA HIS A 216 9.40 20.54 11.34
C HIS A 216 8.65 19.20 11.43
N VAL A 217 8.08 18.80 10.29
CA VAL A 217 7.59 17.45 10.01
C VAL A 217 8.42 16.88 8.85
N VAL A 218 9.00 15.70 9.04
CA VAL A 218 9.73 14.99 7.99
C VAL A 218 8.90 13.81 7.54
N ILE A 219 8.55 13.77 6.26
CA ILE A 219 7.80 12.69 5.61
C ILE A 219 8.76 11.91 4.73
N MET A 220 8.92 10.62 5.04
CA MET A 220 9.89 9.75 4.40
C MET A 220 9.20 8.50 3.88
N GLN A 221 9.18 8.33 2.56
CA GLN A 221 8.58 7.15 1.93
C GLN A 221 9.54 5.97 1.90
N GLU A 222 8.99 4.77 1.84
CA GLU A 222 9.71 3.50 1.72
C GLU A 222 10.52 3.45 0.42
N MET A 223 9.87 3.65 -0.73
CA MET A 223 10.59 3.85 -1.98
C MET A 223 11.16 5.27 -2.04
N ARG A 224 12.48 5.37 -2.12
CA ARG A 224 13.23 6.63 -2.03
C ARG A 224 13.93 7.00 -3.34
N ALA A 225 13.21 7.10 -4.46
CA ALA A 225 13.77 7.82 -5.60
C ALA A 225 13.86 9.33 -5.31
N ASN A 226 12.98 9.84 -4.45
CA ASN A 226 12.98 11.23 -3.99
C ASN A 226 13.54 11.40 -2.56
N LYS A 227 14.07 12.60 -2.27
CA LYS A 227 14.50 12.99 -0.91
C LYS A 227 13.30 13.08 0.04
N ALA A 228 13.54 12.88 1.33
CA ALA A 228 12.52 13.10 2.35
C ALA A 228 11.96 14.53 2.26
N ARG A 229 10.64 14.67 2.41
CA ARG A 229 9.97 15.97 2.40
C ARG A 229 10.04 16.56 3.79
N ILE A 230 10.66 17.73 3.91
CA ILE A 230 10.79 18.46 5.17
C ILE A 230 9.81 19.64 5.11
N VAL A 231 8.81 19.63 5.99
CA VAL A 231 7.77 20.64 6.07
C VAL A 231 7.96 21.47 7.34
N PRO A 232 8.31 22.75 7.22
CA PRO A 232 8.44 23.63 8.38
C PRO A 232 7.06 24.02 8.94
N LEU A 233 6.97 24.19 10.26
CA LEU A 233 5.71 24.46 10.98
C LEU A 233 5.46 25.94 11.26
N ASP A 234 6.37 26.83 10.88
CA ASP A 234 6.29 28.28 11.06
C ASP A 234 5.71 29.04 9.85
N GLY A 235 5.20 28.30 8.85
CA GLY A 235 4.53 28.88 7.69
C GLY A 235 5.47 29.35 6.57
N ARG A 236 6.78 29.09 6.66
CA ARG A 236 7.69 29.31 5.53
C ARG A 236 7.39 28.30 4.39
N PRO A 237 7.60 28.67 3.11
CA PRO A 237 7.36 27.78 1.96
C PRO A 237 8.32 26.58 1.90
#